data_AF-A0A1T4RC39-F1
#
_entry.id   AF-A0A1T4RC39-F1
#
_cell.length_a   1.000
_cell.length_b   1.000
_cell.length_c   1.000
_cell.angle_alpha   90.00
_cell.angle_beta   90.00
_cell.angle_gamma   90.00
#
_symmetry.space_group_name_H-M   'P 1'
#
loop_
_entity.id
_entity.type
_entity.pdbx_description
1 polymer ?
#
loop_
_entity_poly.entity_id
_entity_poly.type
_entity_poly.pdbx_seq_one_letter_code
_entity_poly.pdbx_strand_id
1 'polypeptide(L)' 'MDNPFDDPEGVFLVLVNEEGQYCLWPEFAEVPAGWEVDLPAGSRPAALAHIEERWTDLRPRSLVRAMGG' A
#
# COMPACT_ATOMS: atom_id res chain seq x y z
N MET A 1 -20.00 10.36 -9.04
CA MET A 1 -18.90 10.81 -8.17
C MET A 1 -17.94 9.64 -8.09
N ASP A 2 -17.08 9.53 -9.09
CA ASP A 2 -16.11 8.44 -9.16
C ASP A 2 -14.86 8.91 -8.42
N ASN A 3 -14.61 8.35 -7.25
CA ASN A 3 -13.40 8.66 -6.51
C ASN A 3 -12.25 8.00 -7.28
N PRO A 4 -11.23 8.73 -7.74
CA PRO A 4 -10.19 8.14 -8.59
C PRO A 4 -9.33 7.09 -7.87
N PHE A 5 -9.48 6.97 -6.55
CA PHE A 5 -8.92 5.88 -5.75
C PHE A 5 -9.77 4.60 -5.77
N ASP A 6 -11.01 4.68 -6.23
CA ASP A 6 -11.98 3.58 -6.30
C ASP A 6 -12.25 3.08 -7.72
N ASP A 7 -11.55 3.63 -8.72
CA ASP A 7 -11.65 3.17 -10.10
C ASP A 7 -11.10 1.73 -10.21
N PRO A 8 -11.93 0.72 -10.53
CA PRO A 8 -11.50 -0.66 -10.61
C PRO A 8 -10.66 -0.97 -11.86
N GLU A 9 -10.74 -0.10 -12.88
CA GLU A 9 -9.97 -0.19 -14.13
C GLU A 9 -8.72 0.70 -14.11
N GLY A 10 -8.59 1.54 -13.07
CA GLY A 10 -7.45 2.42 -12.84
C GLY A 10 -6.15 1.69 -12.49
N VAL A 11 -5.03 2.37 -12.80
CA VAL A 11 -3.69 1.89 -12.47
C VAL A 11 -3.23 2.50 -11.16
N PHE A 12 -2.80 1.64 -10.25
CA PHE A 12 -2.32 1.98 -8.93
C PHE A 12 -0.89 1.52 -8.72
N LEU A 13 -0.17 2.33 -7.98
CA LEU A 13 1.14 2.09 -7.42
C LEU A 13 0.97 1.56 -6.00
N VAL A 14 1.89 0.69 -5.60
CA VAL A 14 2.10 0.37 -4.19
C VAL A 14 3.32 1.13 -3.74
N LEU A 15 3.11 2.05 -2.80
CA LEU A 15 4.18 2.78 -2.15
C LEU A 15 4.54 2.11 -0.83
N VAL A 16 5.80 2.18 -0.46
CA VAL A 16 6.31 1.77 0.84
C VAL A 16 7.11 2.92 1.44
N ASN A 17 6.93 3.19 2.73
CA ASN A 17 7.77 4.16 3.43
C ASN A 17 8.94 3.48 4.14
N GLU A 18 9.85 4.28 4.69
CA GLU A 18 11.01 3.80 5.47
C GLU A 18 10.60 2.99 6.72
N GLU A 19 9.36 3.16 7.20
CA GLU A 19 8.80 2.41 8.33
C GLU A 19 8.21 1.05 7.92
N GLY A 20 8.23 0.70 6.63
CA GLY A 20 7.70 -0.55 6.08
C GLY A 20 6.17 -0.58 5.99
N GLN A 21 5.53 0.58 5.98
CA GLN A 21 4.09 0.71 5.77
C GLN A 21 3.79 0.81 4.28
N TYR A 22 2.78 0.10 3.84
CA TYR A 22 2.34 0.10 2.44
C TYR A 22 1.15 1.03 2.24
N CYS A 23 1.12 1.73 1.11
CA CYS A 23 0.03 2.62 0.72
C CYS A 23 -0.33 2.41 -0.76
N LEU A 24 -1.63 2.37 -1.06
CA LEU A 24 -2.12 2.37 -2.43
C LEU A 24 -2.15 3.82 -2.94
N TRP A 25 -1.49 4.08 -4.06
CA TRP A 25 -1.39 5.42 -4.64
C TRP A 25 -1.75 5.40 -6.13
N PRO A 26 -2.54 6.33 -6.66
CA PRO A 26 -2.86 6.35 -8.08
C PRO A 26 -1.63 6.72 -8.93
N GLU A 27 -1.43 6.06 -10.07
CA GLU A 27 -0.29 6.32 -10.97
C GLU A 27 -0.26 7.78 -11.48
N PHE A 28 -1.42 8.37 -11.70
CA PHE A 28 -1.53 9.74 -12.19
C PHE A 28 -1.13 10.80 -11.15
N ALA A 29 -0.97 10.43 -9.88
CA ALA A 29 -0.60 11.35 -8.81
C ALA A 29 0.90 11.27 -8.52
N GLU A 30 1.53 12.44 -8.30
CA GLU A 30 2.93 12.51 -7.93
C GLU A 30 3.19 11.79 -6.60
N VAL A 31 4.28 11.01 -6.55
CA VAL A 31 4.68 10.26 -5.36
C VAL A 31 5.25 11.23 -4.31
N PRO A 32 4.72 11.25 -3.07
CA PRO A 32 5.25 12.12 -2.03
C PRO A 32 6.69 11.78 -1.66
N ALA A 33 7.47 12.79 -1.27
CA ALA A 33 8.82 12.56 -0.75
C ALA A 33 8.80 11.66 0.50
N GLY A 34 9.76 10.73 0.59
CA GLY A 34 9.84 9.74 1.68
C GLY A 34 9.02 8.46 1.45
N TRP A 35 8.36 8.36 0.29
CA TRP A 35 7.73 7.13 -0.17
C TRP A 35 8.47 6.59 -1.38
N GLU A 36 8.70 5.28 -1.39
CA GLU A 36 9.31 4.57 -2.50
C GLU A 36 8.27 3.69 -3.20
N VAL A 37 8.40 3.56 -4.51
CA VAL A 37 7.49 2.74 -5.32
C VAL A 37 7.95 1.28 -5.25
N ASP A 38 7.21 0.42 -4.54
CA ASP A 38 7.45 -1.04 -4.50
C ASP A 38 6.77 -1.74 -5.69
N LEU A 39 5.59 -1.26 -6.11
CA LEU A 39 4.91 -1.70 -7.33
C LEU A 39 4.62 -0.49 -8.24
N PRO A 40 5.24 -0.40 -9.44
CA PRO A 40 5.16 0.78 -10.30
C PRO A 40 3.96 0.82 -11.25
N ALA A 41 3.20 -0.26 -11.40
CA ALA A 41 1.93 -0.28 -12.14
C ALA A 41 1.18 -1.59 -11.86
N GLY A 42 0.02 -1.52 -11.23
CA GLY A 42 -0.87 -2.66 -11.01
C GLY A 42 -2.32 -2.26 -11.08
N SER A 43 -3.19 -3.18 -11.49
CA SER A 43 -4.62 -2.99 -11.26
C SER A 43 -4.89 -3.00 -9.76
N ARG A 44 -5.98 -2.37 -9.31
CA ARG A 44 -6.38 -2.37 -7.89
C ARG A 44 -6.27 -3.75 -7.22
N PRO A 45 -6.81 -4.86 -7.78
CA PRO A 45 -6.67 -6.18 -7.15
C PRO A 45 -5.23 -6.70 -7.13
N ALA A 46 -4.41 -6.38 -8.14
CA ALA A 46 -3.01 -6.78 -8.14
C ALA A 46 -2.18 -6.00 -7.11
N ALA A 47 -2.44 -4.70 -6.97
CA ALA A 47 -1.80 -3.86 -5.96
C ALA A 47 -2.20 -4.27 -4.54
N LEU A 48 -3.49 -4.61 -4.31
CA LEU A 48 -3.95 -5.14 -3.03
C LEU A 48 -3.31 -6.50 -2.72
N ALA A 49 -3.29 -7.43 -3.67
CA ALA A 49 -2.62 -8.72 -3.50
C ALA A 49 -1.14 -8.55 -3.17
N HIS A 50 -0.45 -7.64 -3.85
CA HIS A 50 0.95 -7.31 -3.58
C HIS A 50 1.13 -6.77 -2.15
N ILE A 51 0.25 -5.89 -1.68
CA ILE A 51 0.25 -5.42 -0.29
C ILE A 51 -0.01 -6.59 0.67
N GLU A 52 -0.98 -7.47 0.41
CA GLU A 52 -1.28 -8.64 1.27
C GLU A 52 -0.12 -9.64 1.33
N GLU A 53 0.57 -9.88 0.21
CA GLU A 53 1.73 -10.77 0.11
C GLU A 53 2.99 -10.18 0.79
N ARG A 54 3.16 -8.85 0.74
CA ARG A 54 4.34 -8.17 1.27
C ARG A 54 4.15 -7.74 2.73
N TRP A 55 2.94 -7.33 3.08
CA TRP A 55 2.53 -6.97 4.45
C TRP A 55 2.01 -8.20 5.21
N THR A 56 2.83 -9.24 5.26
CA THR A 56 2.50 -10.53 5.89
C THR A 56 2.43 -10.50 7.42
N ASP A 57 2.94 -9.44 8.06
CA ASP A 57 2.77 -9.19 9.49
C ASP A 57 1.91 -7.93 9.70
N LEU A 58 0.59 -8.13 9.63
CA LEU A 58 -0.45 -7.11 9.85
C LEU A 58 -0.57 -6.70 11.33
N ARG A 59 0.30 -7.17 12.22
CA ARG A 59 0.28 -6.74 13.62
C ARG A 59 0.91 -5.36 13.68
N PRO A 60 0.22 -4.32 14.16
CA PRO A 60 0.92 -3.09 14.53
C PRO A 60 1.99 -3.48 15.55
N ARG A 61 3.23 -3.00 15.40
CA ARG A 61 4.33 -3.28 16.35
C ARG A 61 3.96 -2.99 17.82
N SER A 62 2.92 -2.17 18.03
CA SER A 62 2.30 -1.89 19.34
C SER A 62 1.45 -3.03 19.91
N LEU A 63 0.76 -3.85 19.10
CA LEU A 63 -0.08 -4.96 19.55
C LEU A 63 0.75 -6.23 19.85
N VAL A 64 1.85 -6.44 19.13
CA VAL A 64 2.81 -7.54 19.40
C VAL A 64 3.43 -7.41 20.79
N ARG A 65 3.63 -6.19 21.30
CA ARG A 65 4.09 -5.95 22.68
C ARG A 65 3.00 -6.13 23.76
N ALA A 66 1.71 -6.13 23.40
CA ALA A 66 0.61 -6.18 24.37
C ALA A 66 0.04 -7.59 24.60
N MET A 67 0.29 -8.56 23.70
CA MET A 67 -0.17 -9.95 23.84
C MET A 67 0.96 -10.96 24.15
N GLY A 68 2.12 -10.48 24.60
CA GLY A 68 3.25 -11.29 25.07
C GLY A 68 3.38 -11.35 26.59
N GLY A 69 2.26 -11.49 27.31
CA GLY A 69 2.21 -11.64 28.77
C GLY A 69 1.21 -12.71 29.17
#